data_AF-A0AAI8WYQ8-F1
#
_entry.id   AF-A0AAI8WYQ8-F1
#
_cell.length_a   1.000
_cell.length_b   1.000
_cell.length_c   1.000
_cell.angle_alpha   90.00
_cell.angle_beta   90.00
_cell.angle_gamma   90.00
#
_symmetry.space_group_name_H-M   'P 1'
#
loop_
_entity.id
_entity.type
_entity.pdbx_description
1 polymer ?
#
loop_
_entity_poly.entity_id
_entity_poly.type
_entity_poly.pdbx_seq_one_letter_code
_entity_poly.pdbx_strand_id
1 'polypeptide(L)'
;MLGHAEFSPNYVRLLQHGDAEDVGDTMAAGDESAVLRRLRRYRDAGATDLAARIVPLGNDARERAESRRRTHEFLSAVCPAL
;
A
#
# COMPACT_ATOMS: atom_id res chain seq x y z
N MET A 1 -17.37 2.55 4.65
CA MET A 1 -17.15 1.80 5.91
C MET A 1 -15.99 0.84 5.67
N LEU A 2 -14.86 1.01 6.36
CA LEU A 2 -13.62 0.20 6.23
C LEU A 2 -13.78 -1.20 6.86
N GLY A 3 -14.91 -1.87 6.60
CA GLY A 3 -15.40 -3.01 7.36
C GLY A 3 -14.74 -4.37 7.07
N HIS A 4 -13.46 -4.42 6.69
CA HIS A 4 -12.70 -5.68 6.56
C HIS A 4 -11.23 -5.58 7.01
N ALA A 5 -10.72 -4.38 7.31
CA ALA A 5 -9.37 -4.23 7.86
C ALA A 5 -9.33 -4.57 9.36
N GLU A 6 -10.46 -4.48 10.05
CA GLU A 6 -10.56 -4.63 11.51
C GLU A 6 -10.61 -6.11 11.97
N PHE A 7 -10.83 -7.08 11.07
CA PHE A 7 -11.04 -8.50 11.46
C PHE A 7 -10.33 -9.54 10.59
N SER A 8 -9.22 -9.20 9.93
CA SER A 8 -8.35 -10.23 9.34
C SER A 8 -7.32 -10.66 10.37
N PRO A 9 -7.35 -11.91 10.89
CA PRO A 9 -6.34 -12.39 11.85
C PRO A 9 -4.91 -12.31 11.29
N ASN A 10 -4.75 -12.41 9.97
CA ASN A 10 -3.46 -12.23 9.31
C ASN A 10 -3.00 -10.77 9.33
N TYR A 11 -3.91 -9.80 9.17
CA TYR A 11 -3.57 -8.38 9.21
C TYR A 11 -3.22 -7.94 10.64
N VAL A 12 -3.98 -8.43 11.63
CA VAL A 12 -3.70 -8.21 13.06
C VAL A 12 -2.35 -8.83 13.46
N ARG A 13 -2.03 -10.05 13.04
CA ARG A 13 -0.71 -10.67 13.31
C ARG A 13 0.45 -9.93 12.66
N LEU A 14 0.24 -9.38 11.46
CA LEU A 14 1.25 -8.57 10.78
C LEU A 14 1.53 -7.26 11.57
N LEU A 15 0.49 -6.60 12.06
CA LEU A 15 0.60 -5.41 12.91
C LEU A 15 1.25 -5.71 14.27
N GLN A 16 0.97 -6.88 14.87
CA GLN A 16 1.57 -7.31 16.15
C GLN A 16 3.07 -7.60 16.09
N HIS A 17 3.63 -7.77 14.88
CA HIS A 17 5.06 -8.05 14.66
C HIS A 17 5.80 -6.95 13.90
N GLY A 18 5.12 -5.89 13.48
CA GLY A 18 5.73 -4.72 12.84
C GLY A 18 5.85 -3.57 13.83
N ASP A 19 6.92 -2.79 13.75
CA ASP A 19 7.12 -1.51 14.48
C ASP A 19 6.12 -0.39 14.07
N ALA A 20 4.93 -0.76 13.58
CA ALA A 20 3.90 0.17 13.15
C ALA A 20 2.81 0.25 14.22
N GLU A 21 2.74 1.38 14.91
CA GLU A 21 1.74 1.62 15.96
C GLU A 21 0.33 1.90 15.37
N ASP A 22 0.23 2.32 14.10
CA ASP A 22 -1.04 2.56 13.39
C ASP A 22 -1.00 2.09 11.91
N VAL A 23 -2.17 1.76 11.33
CA VAL A 23 -2.36 1.47 9.90
C VAL A 23 -1.92 2.66 9.04
N GLY A 24 -2.08 3.89 9.53
CA GLY A 24 -1.56 5.10 8.87
C GLY A 24 -0.04 5.12 8.69
N ASP A 25 0.70 4.40 9.54
CA ASP A 25 2.16 4.35 9.50
C ASP A 25 2.72 3.40 8.43
N THR A 26 1.85 2.60 7.81
CA THR A 26 2.22 1.70 6.69
C THR A 26 1.52 2.04 5.38
N MET A 27 0.42 2.80 5.43
CA MET A 27 -0.36 3.14 4.25
C MET A 27 0.37 4.13 3.32
N ALA A 28 0.46 3.78 2.04
CA ALA A 28 0.80 4.69 0.94
C ALA A 28 -0.48 4.97 0.15
N ALA A 29 -1.07 6.15 0.34
CA ALA A 29 -2.32 6.55 -0.29
C ALA A 29 -2.25 8.00 -0.81
N GLY A 30 -3.04 8.28 -1.84
CA GLY A 30 -3.05 9.58 -2.52
C GLY A 30 -2.67 9.44 -4.00
N ASP A 31 -2.15 10.52 -4.57
CA ASP A 31 -1.62 10.52 -5.94
C ASP A 31 -0.31 9.72 -6.07
N GLU A 32 0.15 9.52 -7.31
CA GLU A 32 1.37 8.78 -7.59
C GLU A 32 2.61 9.38 -6.87
N SER A 33 2.64 10.71 -6.69
CA SER A 33 3.76 11.39 -6.02
C SER A 33 3.78 11.12 -4.51
N ALA A 34 2.62 11.10 -3.87
CA ALA A 34 2.47 10.75 -2.46
C ALA A 34 2.88 9.31 -2.20
N VAL A 35 2.44 8.38 -3.05
CA VAL A 35 2.84 6.97 -2.99
C VAL A 35 4.35 6.85 -3.15
N LEU A 36 4.96 7.48 -4.17
CA LEU A 36 6.40 7.40 -4.39
C LEU A 36 7.23 7.94 -3.22
N ARG A 37 6.83 9.08 -2.64
CA ARG A 37 7.50 9.63 -1.44
C ARG A 37 7.47 8.63 -0.28
N ARG A 38 6.35 7.94 -0.09
CA ARG A 38 6.22 6.92 0.97
C ARG A 38 7.12 5.72 0.74
N LEU A 39 7.16 5.21 -0.50
CA LEU A 39 8.03 4.10 -0.89
C LEU A 39 9.52 4.43 -0.69
N ARG A 40 9.94 5.63 -1.11
CA ARG A 40 11.31 6.12 -0.88
C ARG A 40 11.67 6.17 0.60
N ARG A 41 10.74 6.61 1.46
CA ARG A 41 10.98 6.63 2.91
C ARG A 41 11.24 5.23 3.49
N TYR A 42 10.59 4.18 2.98
CA TYR A 42 10.89 2.81 3.42
C TYR A 42 12.29 2.37 3.03
N ARG A 43 12.68 2.64 1.78
CA ARG A 43 14.05 2.39 1.33
C ARG A 43 15.08 3.17 2.15
N ASP A 44 14.86 4.47 2.34
CA ASP A 44 15.79 5.34 3.06
C ASP A 44 15.91 4.94 4.54
N ALA A 45 14.90 4.26 5.10
CA ALA A 45 14.94 3.62 6.41
C ALA A 45 15.68 2.26 6.44
N GLY A 46 16.16 1.77 5.29
CA GLY A 46 16.93 0.53 5.18
C GLY A 46 16.11 -0.71 4.83
N ALA A 47 14.86 -0.58 4.38
CA ALA A 47 14.10 -1.74 3.92
C ALA A 47 14.77 -2.40 2.71
N THR A 48 15.08 -3.69 2.82
CA THR A 48 15.71 -4.48 1.74
C THR A 48 14.68 -5.09 0.79
N ASP A 49 13.46 -5.32 1.28
CA ASP A 49 12.38 -5.98 0.56
C ASP A 49 11.06 -5.30 0.89
N LEU A 50 10.19 -5.17 -0.12
CA LEU A 50 8.88 -4.54 0.04
C LEU A 50 7.79 -5.37 -0.62
N ALA A 51 6.79 -5.76 0.17
CA ALA A 51 5.55 -6.35 -0.32
C ALA A 51 4.40 -5.32 -0.21
N ALA A 52 3.78 -4.99 -1.35
CA ALA A 52 2.68 -4.02 -1.40
C ALA A 52 1.36 -4.70 -1.78
N ARG A 53 0.32 -4.52 -0.95
CA ARG A 53 -1.06 -4.94 -1.26
C ARG A 53 -1.85 -3.77 -1.84
N ILE A 54 -2.35 -3.90 -3.07
CA ILE A 54 -3.18 -2.89 -3.71
C ILE A 54 -4.65 -3.01 -3.25
N VAL A 55 -5.16 -1.95 -2.62
CA VAL A 55 -6.57 -1.76 -2.27
C VAL A 55 -7.18 -0.75 -3.25
N PRO A 56 -7.89 -1.19 -4.31
CA PRO A 56 -8.41 -0.28 -5.32
C PRO A 56 -9.63 0.50 -4.83
N LEU A 57 -9.78 1.71 -5.36
CA LEU A 57 -10.90 2.61 -5.08
C LEU A 57 -11.79 2.75 -6.32
N GLY A 58 -13.10 2.90 -6.08
CA GLY A 58 -14.09 3.03 -7.15
C GLY A 58 -15.49 2.66 -6.67
N ASN A 59 -16.49 3.35 -7.20
CA ASN A 59 -17.91 3.14 -6.89
C ASN A 59 -18.40 1.80 -7.42
N ASP A 60 -17.86 1.35 -8.56
CA ASP A 60 -18.22 0.10 -9.20
C ASP A 60 -17.03 -0.82 -9.48
N ALA A 61 -17.32 -2.02 -10.00
CA ALA A 61 -16.31 -3.02 -10.29
C ALA A 61 -15.32 -2.59 -11.38
N ARG A 62 -15.77 -1.81 -12.36
CA ARG A 62 -14.94 -1.32 -13.47
C ARG A 62 -13.96 -0.26 -12.96
N GLU A 63 -14.45 0.72 -12.20
CA GLU A 63 -13.60 1.74 -11.59
C GLU A 63 -12.53 1.13 -10.68
N ARG A 64 -12.91 0.12 -9.87
CA ARG A 64 -11.94 -0.61 -9.03
C ARG A 64 -10.93 -1.41 -9.86
N ALA A 65 -11.33 -1.98 -10.99
CA ALA A 65 -10.41 -2.67 -11.89
C ALA A 65 -9.40 -1.70 -12.51
N GLU A 66 -9.85 -0.54 -12.99
CA GLU A 66 -8.97 0.50 -13.54
C GLU A 66 -8.03 1.09 -12.48
N SER A 67 -8.55 1.35 -11.27
CA SER A 67 -7.72 1.78 -10.13
C SER A 67 -6.61 0.77 -9.85
N ARG A 68 -6.94 -0.52 -9.77
CA ARG A 68 -5.95 -1.59 -9.54
C ARG A 68 -4.91 -1.63 -10.65
N ARG A 69 -5.34 -1.57 -11.92
CA ARG A 69 -4.46 -1.62 -13.10
C ARG A 69 -3.46 -0.45 -13.08
N ARG A 70 -3.95 0.78 -12.92
CA ARG A 70 -3.11 1.99 -12.84
C ARG A 70 -2.08 1.90 -11.71
N THR A 71 -2.50 1.48 -10.52
CA THR A 71 -1.57 1.34 -9.39
C THR A 71 -0.52 0.26 -9.66
N HIS A 72 -0.89 -0.86 -10.28
CA HIS A 72 0.06 -1.92 -10.63
C HIS A 72 1.08 -1.44 -11.68
N GLU A 73 0.62 -0.77 -12.74
CA GLU A 73 1.49 -0.19 -13.77
C GLU A 73 2.45 0.84 -13.16
N PHE A 74 1.95 1.71 -12.29
CA PHE A 74 2.76 2.69 -11.59
C PHE A 74 3.85 2.04 -10.73
N LEU A 75 3.48 1.07 -9.89
CA LEU A 75 4.44 0.34 -9.04
C LEU A 75 5.51 -0.36 -9.88
N SER A 76 5.11 -1.04 -10.96
CA SER A 76 6.03 -1.67 -11.90
C SER A 76 7.04 -0.69 -12.50
N ALA A 77 6.59 0.54 -12.81
CA ALA A 77 7.45 1.57 -13.39
C ALA A 77 8.45 2.16 -12.38
N VAL A 78 8.11 2.25 -11.09
CA VAL A 78 8.96 2.90 -10.08
C VAL A 78 9.84 1.92 -9.30
N CYS A 79 9.45 0.65 -9.15
CA CYS A 79 10.22 -0.35 -8.40
C CYS A 79 11.69 -0.48 -8.84
N PRO A 80 12.06 -0.43 -10.14
CA PRO A 80 13.47 -0.46 -10.55
C PRO A 80 14.30 0.74 -10.09
N ALA A 81 13.66 1.84 -9.69
CA ALA A 81 14.29 3.09 -9.27
C ALA A 81 14.13 3.38 -7.77
N LEU A 82 13.48 2.48 -7.03
CA LEU A 82 13.48 2.47 -5.57
C LEU A 82 14.79 1.83 -5.14
#